data_AF-J0NKI4-F1
#
_entry.id   AF-J0NKI4-F1
#
_cell.length_a   1.000
_cell.length_b   1.000
_cell.length_c   1.000
_cell.angle_alpha   90.00
_cell.angle_beta   90.00
_cell.angle_gamma   90.00
#
_symmetry.space_group_name_H-M   'P 1'
#
loop_
_entity.id
_entity.type
_entity.pdbx_description
1 polymer ?
#
loop_
_entity_poly.entity_id
_entity_poly.type
_entity_poly.pdbx_seq_one_letter_code
_entity_poly.pdbx_strand_id
1 'polypeptide(L)'
;MCHECGRWYANLAAHAAVHGLSARQYKLRHGLPLSKGLSPSKLREARSRAASDRVGSQGWQRLEKARNPARAAQARDPESFVSPYATYRHREYSPSLLPAWQPRIITCVICGAQYCPLPGTGRPRRTCSEECLKITHTQGLRHHP
;
A
#
# COMPACT_ATOMS: atom_id res chain seq x y z
N MET A 1 5.99 -27.60 11.49
CA MET A 1 6.16 -27.98 12.92
C MET A 1 5.64 -26.85 13.79
N CYS A 2 5.06 -27.16 14.96
CA CYS A 2 4.63 -26.21 15.97
C CYS A 2 5.75 -26.00 17.00
N HIS A 3 6.10 -24.76 17.29
CA HIS A 3 7.19 -24.40 18.20
C HIS A 3 6.79 -24.47 19.68
N GLU A 4 5.48 -24.53 19.99
CA GLU A 4 4.99 -24.67 21.37
C GLU A 4 4.99 -26.16 21.82
N CYS A 5 4.75 -27.10 20.90
CA CYS A 5 4.58 -28.52 21.24
C CYS A 5 5.42 -29.50 20.40
N GLY A 6 6.24 -28.99 19.47
CA GLY A 6 7.17 -29.78 18.65
C GLY A 6 6.54 -30.64 17.55
N ARG A 7 5.20 -30.75 17.49
CA ARG A 7 4.50 -31.64 16.55
C ARG A 7 4.31 -31.02 15.17
N TRP A 8 4.17 -31.85 14.15
CA TRP A 8 3.87 -31.42 12.78
C TRP A 8 2.36 -31.34 12.54
N TYR A 9 1.91 -30.25 11.93
CA TYR A 9 0.50 -30.02 11.60
C TYR A 9 0.37 -29.50 10.18
N ALA A 10 -0.66 -29.99 9.47
CA ALA A 10 -0.99 -29.52 8.12
C ALA A 10 -1.47 -28.06 8.09
N ASN A 11 -2.03 -27.57 9.20
CA ASN A 11 -2.45 -26.18 9.33
C ASN A 11 -2.01 -25.60 10.69
N LEU A 12 -0.82 -25.01 10.71
CA LEU A 12 -0.26 -24.42 11.92
C LEU A 12 -1.09 -23.24 12.44
N ALA A 13 -1.73 -22.47 11.55
CA ALA A 13 -2.59 -21.36 11.97
C ALA A 13 -3.79 -21.82 12.81
N ALA A 14 -4.42 -22.94 12.42
CA ALA A 14 -5.53 -23.51 13.19
C ALA A 14 -5.05 -24.12 14.50
N HIS A 15 -3.89 -24.78 14.48
CA HIS A 15 -3.34 -25.38 15.68
C HIS A 15 -2.88 -24.35 16.71
N ALA A 16 -2.35 -23.20 16.29
CA ALA A 16 -1.95 -22.13 17.21
C ALA A 16 -3.09 -21.67 18.15
N ALA A 17 -4.35 -21.77 17.71
CA ALA A 17 -5.50 -21.46 18.53
C ALA A 17 -5.67 -22.40 19.74
N VAL A 18 -5.17 -23.64 19.67
CA VAL A 18 -5.14 -24.59 20.79
C VAL A 18 -4.25 -24.06 21.93
N HIS A 19 -3.26 -23.25 21.59
CA HIS A 19 -2.39 -22.55 22.55
C HIS A 19 -2.92 -21.16 22.94
N GLY A 20 -4.16 -20.82 22.56
CA GLY A 20 -4.74 -19.50 22.79
C GLY A 20 -4.07 -18.38 21.99
N LEU A 21 -3.30 -18.73 20.95
CA LEU A 21 -2.56 -17.76 20.14
C LEU A 21 -3.25 -17.50 18.81
N SER A 22 -3.46 -16.22 18.51
CA SER A 22 -3.70 -15.79 17.14
C SER A 22 -2.47 -16.05 16.27
N ALA A 23 -2.68 -16.17 14.96
CA ALA A 23 -1.57 -16.35 14.01
C ALA A 23 -0.55 -15.20 14.07
N ARG A 24 -0.96 -13.98 14.45
CA ARG A 24 -0.04 -12.85 14.63
C ARG A 24 0.80 -13.01 15.90
N GLN A 25 0.17 -13.31 17.03
CA GLN A 25 0.86 -13.52 18.31
C GLN A 25 1.88 -14.66 18.21
N TYR A 26 1.48 -15.79 17.59
CA TYR A 26 2.38 -16.92 17.37
C TYR A 26 3.61 -16.51 16.56
N LYS A 27 3.45 -15.73 15.49
CA LYS A 27 4.59 -15.27 14.68
C LYS A 27 5.51 -14.35 15.47
N LEU A 28 4.97 -13.38 16.19
CA LEU A 28 5.75 -12.44 17.00
C LEU A 28 6.56 -13.17 18.08
N ARG A 29 5.92 -14.11 18.78
CA ARG A 29 6.55 -14.90 19.84
C ARG A 29 7.73 -15.73 19.35
N HIS A 30 7.62 -16.31 18.15
CA HIS A 30 8.64 -17.20 17.59
C HIS A 30 9.52 -16.53 16.53
N GLY A 31 9.53 -15.20 16.44
CA GLY A 31 10.38 -14.45 15.50
C GLY A 31 10.10 -14.74 14.01
N LEU A 32 8.88 -15.18 13.68
CA LEU A 32 8.52 -15.54 12.31
C LEU A 32 8.12 -14.30 11.49
N PRO A 33 8.48 -14.24 10.19
CA PRO A 33 8.09 -13.11 9.34
C PRO A 33 6.57 -12.92 9.26
N LEU A 34 6.09 -11.71 9.57
CA LEU A 34 4.65 -11.40 9.52
C LEU A 34 4.05 -11.53 8.12
N SER A 35 4.88 -11.32 7.09
CA SER A 35 4.53 -11.42 5.66
C SER A 35 4.19 -12.84 5.22
N LYS A 36 4.67 -13.87 5.92
CA LYS A 36 4.41 -15.27 5.58
C LYS A 36 3.22 -15.83 6.36
N GLY A 37 2.39 -16.62 5.69
CA GLY A 37 1.25 -17.29 6.31
C GLY A 37 1.69 -18.49 7.17
N LEU A 38 0.92 -18.80 8.22
CA LEU A 38 1.08 -20.05 8.99
C LEU A 38 0.31 -21.23 8.37
N SER A 39 -0.56 -20.98 7.39
CA SER A 39 -1.27 -22.01 6.64
C SER A 39 -0.62 -22.21 5.26
N PRO A 40 -0.62 -23.44 4.72
CA PRO A 40 -0.17 -23.68 3.36
C PRO A 40 -0.95 -22.85 2.32
N SER A 41 -0.29 -22.42 1.25
CA SER A 41 -0.92 -21.67 0.14
C SER A 41 -2.09 -22.43 -0.46
N LYS A 42 -1.91 -23.72 -0.78
CA LYS A 42 -2.96 -24.58 -1.34
C LYS A 42 -4.23 -24.62 -0.47
N LEU A 43 -4.08 -24.64 0.86
CA LEU A 43 -5.21 -24.60 1.78
C LEU A 43 -5.91 -23.24 1.78
N ARG A 44 -5.13 -22.14 1.74
CA ARG A 44 -5.68 -20.78 1.59
C ARG A 44 -6.45 -20.63 0.28
N GLU A 45 -5.89 -21.10 -0.82
CA GLU A 45 -6.52 -21.06 -2.14
C GLU A 45 -7.79 -21.90 -2.19
N ALA A 46 -7.78 -23.11 -1.64
CA ALA A 46 -8.97 -23.95 -1.56
C ALA A 46 -10.09 -23.27 -0.76
N ARG A 47 -9.75 -22.63 0.36
CA ARG A 47 -10.71 -21.84 1.14
C ARG A 47 -11.24 -20.63 0.37
N SER A 48 -10.38 -19.95 -0.40
CA SER A 48 -10.77 -18.83 -1.25
C SER A 48 -11.74 -19.29 -2.33
N ARG A 49 -11.42 -20.37 -3.06
CA ARG A 49 -12.31 -20.96 -4.07
C ARG A 49 -13.66 -21.34 -3.47
N ALA A 50 -13.65 -22.11 -2.39
CA ALA A 50 -14.89 -22.50 -1.71
C ALA A 50 -15.71 -21.29 -1.18
N ALA A 51 -15.09 -20.14 -0.91
CA ALA A 51 -15.82 -18.92 -0.58
C ALA A 51 -16.41 -18.25 -1.81
N SER A 52 -15.65 -18.15 -2.91
CA SER A 52 -16.12 -17.65 -4.21
C SER A 52 -17.27 -18.49 -4.76
N ASP A 53 -17.18 -19.82 -4.70
CA ASP A 53 -18.21 -20.75 -5.19
C ASP A 53 -19.53 -20.63 -4.42
N ARG A 54 -19.48 -20.08 -3.19
CA ARG A 54 -20.67 -19.83 -2.37
C ARG A 54 -21.41 -18.55 -2.75
N VAL A 55 -20.82 -17.67 -3.57
CA VAL A 55 -21.50 -16.46 -4.03
C VAL A 55 -22.73 -16.84 -4.84
N GLY A 56 -23.87 -16.19 -4.58
CA GLY A 56 -25.15 -16.51 -5.21
C GLY A 56 -25.90 -17.69 -4.58
N SER A 57 -25.28 -18.48 -3.68
CA SER A 57 -25.97 -19.53 -2.93
C SER A 57 -27.07 -18.97 -2.00
N GLN A 58 -27.99 -19.82 -1.53
CA GLN A 58 -28.98 -19.40 -0.53
C GLN A 58 -28.35 -18.87 0.76
N GLY A 59 -27.17 -19.37 1.14
CA GLY A 59 -26.42 -18.86 2.28
C GLY A 59 -25.90 -17.44 2.02
N TRP A 60 -25.44 -17.17 0.80
CA TRP A 60 -25.03 -15.83 0.37
C TRP A 60 -26.19 -14.85 0.37
N GLN A 61 -27.35 -15.24 -0.16
CA GLN A 61 -28.56 -14.41 -0.14
C GLN A 61 -29.00 -14.06 1.28
N ARG A 62 -28.89 -15.01 2.23
CA ARG A 62 -29.15 -14.75 3.65
C ARG A 62 -28.17 -13.74 4.26
N LEU A 63 -26.88 -13.86 3.93
CA LEU A 63 -25.87 -12.88 4.35
C LEU A 63 -26.15 -11.49 3.79
N GLU A 64 -26.53 -11.41 2.51
CA GLU A 64 -26.86 -10.15 1.84
C GLU A 64 -28.10 -9.48 2.44
N LYS A 65 -29.17 -10.25 2.70
CA LYS A 65 -30.37 -9.75 3.40
C LYS A 65 -30.06 -9.26 4.82
N ALA A 66 -29.14 -9.94 5.54
CA ALA A 66 -28.74 -9.56 6.88
C ALA A 66 -27.76 -8.37 6.90
N ARG A 67 -27.19 -7.97 5.76
CA ARG A 67 -26.19 -6.91 5.67
C ARG A 67 -26.83 -5.55 5.88
N ASN A 68 -26.44 -4.85 6.95
CA ASN A 68 -26.83 -3.46 7.19
C ASN A 68 -25.68 -2.50 6.80
N PRO A 69 -25.78 -1.77 5.68
CA PRO A 69 -24.72 -0.89 5.21
C PRO A 69 -24.51 0.34 6.11
N ALA A 70 -25.58 0.87 6.72
CA ALA A 70 -25.49 2.03 7.62
C ALA A 70 -24.71 1.67 8.89
N ARG A 71 -25.01 0.53 9.50
CA ARG A 71 -24.28 0.02 10.67
C ARG A 71 -22.82 -0.29 10.32
N ALA A 72 -22.55 -0.85 9.14
CA ALA A 72 -21.20 -1.12 8.68
C ALA A 72 -20.38 0.17 8.44
N ALA A 73 -21.03 1.24 7.97
CA ALA A 73 -20.39 2.55 7.83
C ALA A 73 -20.10 3.20 9.17
N GLN A 74 -21.05 3.15 10.12
CA GLN A 74 -20.88 3.68 11.48
C GLN A 74 -19.81 2.94 12.28
N ALA A 75 -19.63 1.64 12.05
CA ALA A 75 -18.58 0.85 12.69
C ALA A 75 -17.16 1.20 12.19
N ARG A 76 -17.02 2.00 11.11
CA ARG A 76 -15.72 2.49 10.66
C ARG A 76 -15.35 3.73 11.48
N ASP A 77 -14.43 3.57 12.41
CA ASP A 77 -13.81 4.67 13.13
C ASP A 77 -12.52 5.13 12.40
N PRO A 78 -11.98 6.33 12.70
CA PRO A 78 -10.73 6.79 12.10
C PRO A 78 -9.55 5.82 12.25
N GLU A 79 -9.45 5.06 13.35
CA GLU A 79 -8.40 4.05 13.54
C GLU A 79 -8.59 2.84 12.61
N SER A 80 -9.83 2.52 12.20
CA SER A 80 -10.08 1.49 11.17
C SER A 80 -9.41 1.82 9.82
N PHE A 81 -9.15 3.10 9.53
CA PHE A 81 -8.43 3.54 8.32
C PHE A 81 -6.91 3.61 8.54
N VAL A 82 -6.47 3.60 9.78
CA VAL A 82 -5.04 3.59 10.13
C VAL A 82 -4.54 2.16 10.05
N SER A 83 -3.71 1.88 9.04
CA SER A 83 -3.03 0.58 8.95
C SER A 83 -2.15 0.38 10.20
N PRO A 84 -2.31 -0.72 10.95
CA PRO A 84 -1.42 -1.05 12.06
C PRO A 84 0.05 -1.25 11.63
N TYR A 85 0.30 -1.34 10.33
CA TYR A 85 1.62 -1.44 9.72
C TYR A 85 2.18 -0.05 9.33
N ALA A 86 1.31 0.90 8.95
CA ALA A 86 1.72 2.27 8.64
C ALA A 86 2.21 3.01 9.89
N THR A 87 1.56 2.81 11.04
CA THR A 87 2.00 3.37 12.33
C THR A 87 3.37 2.87 12.77
N TYR A 88 3.73 1.63 12.42
CA TYR A 88 5.05 1.07 12.71
C TYR A 88 6.16 1.72 11.86
N ARG A 89 5.91 1.94 10.56
CA ARG A 89 6.82 2.64 9.64
C ARG A 89 6.99 4.13 9.97
N HIS A 90 5.96 4.77 10.52
CA HIS A 90 6.01 6.19 10.88
C HIS A 90 6.94 6.50 12.06
N ARG A 91 7.27 5.53 12.91
CA ARG A 91 8.26 5.73 13.99
C ARG A 91 9.70 5.83 13.50
N GLU A 92 10.01 5.22 12.35
CA GLU A 92 11.33 5.33 11.71
C GLU A 92 11.37 6.46 10.66
N TYR A 93 10.22 6.83 10.10
CA TYR A 93 10.10 7.95 9.17
C TYR A 93 9.82 9.26 9.92
N SER A 94 10.89 9.96 10.31
CA SER A 94 10.80 11.34 10.78
C SER A 94 10.78 12.29 9.57
N PRO A 95 9.69 13.03 9.30
CA PRO A 95 9.64 14.00 8.19
C PRO A 95 10.74 15.06 8.26
N SER A 96 11.26 15.32 9.47
CA SER A 96 12.35 16.25 9.76
C SER A 96 13.75 15.77 9.35
N LEU A 97 13.91 14.50 8.95
CA LEU A 97 15.17 13.98 8.39
C LEU A 97 15.22 14.06 6.86
N LEU A 98 14.11 14.41 6.21
CA LEU A 98 14.15 14.73 4.79
C LEU A 98 14.78 16.11 4.62
N PRO A 99 15.73 16.27 3.68
CA PRO A 99 16.19 17.60 3.31
C PRO A 99 14.95 18.42 2.92
N ALA A 100 14.82 19.63 3.47
CA ALA A 100 13.75 20.54 3.08
C ALA A 100 13.80 20.72 1.56
N TRP A 101 12.81 20.16 0.85
CA TRP A 101 12.73 20.30 -0.59
C TRP A 101 12.46 21.77 -0.90
N GLN A 102 13.46 22.44 -1.46
CA GLN A 102 13.31 23.82 -1.93
C GLN A 102 12.81 23.80 -3.38
N PRO A 103 11.57 24.26 -3.66
CA PRO A 103 11.08 24.36 -5.03
C PRO A 103 11.98 25.29 -5.83
N ARG A 104 12.57 24.78 -6.91
CA ARG A 104 13.35 25.60 -7.84
C ARG A 104 12.42 26.16 -8.91
N ILE A 105 11.87 27.35 -8.68
CA ILE A 105 10.97 28.01 -9.64
C ILE A 105 11.80 28.61 -10.78
N ILE A 106 11.49 28.21 -12.02
CA ILE A 106 12.13 28.71 -13.25
C ILE A 106 11.06 29.37 -14.12
N THR A 107 11.44 30.44 -14.82
CA THR A 107 10.58 31.13 -15.78
C THR A 107 10.74 30.54 -17.18
N CYS A 108 9.62 30.24 -17.84
CA CYS A 108 9.60 29.80 -19.23
C CYS A 108 10.06 30.92 -20.17
N VAL A 109 11.02 30.63 -21.05
CA VAL A 109 11.54 31.63 -22.02
C VAL A 109 10.56 32.01 -23.13
N ILE A 110 9.49 31.21 -23.35
CA ILE A 110 8.51 31.44 -24.41
C ILE A 110 7.27 32.18 -23.89
N CYS A 111 6.67 31.71 -22.81
CA CYS A 111 5.40 32.24 -22.32
C CYS A 111 5.51 32.99 -20.97
N GLY A 112 6.70 33.06 -20.36
CA GLY A 112 6.89 33.73 -19.07
C GLY A 112 6.30 33.00 -17.86
N ALA A 113 5.67 31.83 -18.04
CA ALA A 113 5.08 31.07 -16.94
C ALA A 113 6.17 30.57 -15.97
N GLN A 114 5.91 30.70 -14.68
CA GLN A 114 6.71 30.10 -13.63
C GLN A 114 6.35 28.62 -13.47
N TYR A 115 7.35 27.74 -13.38
CA TYR A 115 7.13 26.31 -13.17
C TYR A 115 8.27 25.69 -12.35
N CYS A 116 7.97 24.55 -11.72
CA CYS A 116 8.95 23.77 -10.97
C CYS A 116 9.31 22.50 -11.77
N PRO A 117 10.59 22.29 -12.13
CA PRO A 117 11.02 21.07 -12.80
C PRO A 117 10.96 19.88 -11.83
N LEU A 118 10.66 18.70 -12.38
CA LEU A 118 10.58 17.47 -11.60
C LEU A 118 11.97 17.08 -11.06
N PRO A 119 12.11 16.80 -9.76
CA PRO A 119 13.38 16.37 -9.17
C PRO A 119 13.85 15.04 -9.79
N GLY A 120 15.16 14.90 -9.99
CA GLY A 120 15.77 13.68 -10.54
C GLY A 120 15.81 13.60 -12.07
N THR A 121 15.16 14.52 -12.78
CA THR A 121 15.47 14.78 -14.20
C THR A 121 16.71 15.67 -14.27
N GLY A 122 17.58 15.51 -15.28
CA GLY A 122 18.90 16.15 -15.37
C GLY A 122 18.89 17.69 -15.36
N ARG A 123 19.53 18.36 -16.34
CA ARG A 123 19.41 19.82 -16.42
C ARG A 123 17.94 20.18 -16.69
N PRO A 124 17.30 21.03 -15.87
CA PRO A 124 15.92 21.43 -16.11
C PRO A 124 15.85 22.11 -17.48
N ARG A 125 14.82 21.76 -18.25
CA ARG A 125 14.53 22.45 -19.51
C ARG A 125 14.28 23.93 -19.25
N ARG A 126 14.21 24.75 -20.31
CA ARG A 126 13.95 26.20 -20.20
C ARG A 126 12.49 26.58 -20.51
N THR A 127 11.64 25.59 -20.78
CA THR A 127 10.25 25.75 -21.22
C THR A 127 9.28 25.01 -20.32
N CYS A 128 8.08 25.56 -20.08
CA CYS A 128 7.12 24.97 -19.12
C CYS A 128 6.30 23.79 -19.69
N SER A 129 6.06 23.73 -21.00
CA SER A 129 5.28 22.69 -21.68
C SER A 129 6.00 22.12 -22.92
N GLU A 130 5.55 20.97 -23.42
CA GLU A 130 6.08 20.41 -24.67
C GLU A 130 5.78 21.31 -25.88
N GLU A 131 4.66 22.04 -25.87
CA GLU A 131 4.39 23.03 -26.93
C GLU A 131 5.42 24.16 -26.92
N CYS A 132 5.74 24.71 -25.74
CA CYS A 132 6.78 25.74 -25.63
C CYS A 132 8.16 25.24 -26.08
N LEU A 133 8.45 23.94 -25.90
CA LEU A 133 9.66 23.32 -26.42
C LEU A 133 9.66 23.27 -27.96
N LYS A 134 8.53 22.90 -28.58
CA LYS A 134 8.39 22.89 -30.04
C LYS A 134 8.61 24.29 -30.62
N ILE A 135 8.10 25.34 -29.98
CA ILE A 135 8.31 26.73 -30.37
C ILE A 135 9.79 27.12 -30.30
N THR A 136 10.53 26.71 -29.26
CA THR A 136 11.98 26.97 -29.19
C THR A 136 12.77 26.29 -30.31
N HIS A 137 12.34 25.10 -30.76
CA HIS A 137 13.00 24.39 -31.85
C HIS A 137 12.71 25.01 -33.23
N THR A 138 11.50 25.52 -33.45
CA THR A 138 11.10 26.12 -34.74
C THR A 138 11.65 27.53 -34.94
N GLN A 139 11.78 28.33 -33.87
CA GLN A 139 12.24 29.72 -33.97
C GLN A 139 13.77 29.89 -34.00
N GLY A 140 14.55 28.81 -33.98
CA GLY A 140 16.01 28.88 -34.10
C GLY A 140 16.72 29.68 -32.99
N LEU A 141 16.04 29.94 -31.86
CA LEU A 141 16.58 30.63 -30.68
C LEU A 141 17.55 29.70 -29.91
N ARG A 142 18.66 29.32 -30.56
CA ARG A 142 19.83 28.76 -29.90
C ARG A 142 20.61 29.91 -29.26
N HIS A 143 20.15 30.38 -28.11
CA HIS A 143 20.99 31.21 -27.25
C HIS A 143 22.02 30.30 -26.56
N HIS A 144 23.17 30.21 -27.20
CA HIS A 144 24.41 29.68 -26.65
C HIS A 144 24.82 30.55 -25.45
N PRO A 145 25.24 29.99 -24.30
CA PRO A 145 26.25 30.67 -23.49
C PRO A 145 27.58 30.70 -24.24
#